data_AF-A0A1V2LWF3-F1
#
_entry.id   AF-A0A1V2LWF3-F1
#
_cell.length_a   1.000
_cell.length_b   1.000
_cell.length_c   1.000
_cell.angle_alpha   90.00
_cell.angle_beta   90.00
_cell.angle_gamma   90.00
#
_symmetry.space_group_name_H-M   'P 1'
#
loop_
_entity.id
_entity.type
_entity.pdbx_description
1 polymer ?
#
loop_
_entity_poly.entity_id
_entity_poly.type
_entity_poly.pdbx_seq_one_letter_code
_entity_poly.pdbx_strand_id
1 'polypeptide(L)'
;MLSCAGADRLQQGMRGAWGKPHGTAARVTIGQVLISIRTKDSNKDVVIEGLRRARYKFPGQQRIIISKKWGFTNLNRDEYVAKRQNNEVKEDGAYVKFLSKKGSLEENFKEFPHYFVN
;
A
#
# COMPACT_ATOMS: atom_id res chain seq x y z
N MET A 1 14.04 -5.16 34.24
CA MET A 1 14.72 -4.62 35.43
C MET A 1 13.67 -4.44 36.51
N LEU A 2 13.97 -4.85 37.74
CA LEU A 2 13.05 -4.72 38.86
C LEU A 2 13.07 -3.26 39.35
N SER A 3 11.90 -2.67 39.57
CA SER A 3 11.72 -1.29 40.04
C SER A 3 11.62 -1.17 41.57
N CYS A 4 11.80 -2.26 42.32
CA CYS A 4 11.64 -2.29 43.77
C CYS A 4 12.94 -1.96 44.53
N ALA A 5 12.80 -1.56 45.81
CA ALA A 5 13.94 -1.42 46.72
C ALA A 5 14.63 -2.78 46.95
N GLY A 6 15.96 -2.81 46.94
CA GLY A 6 16.74 -4.05 47.05
C GLY A 6 16.82 -4.89 45.76
N ALA A 7 16.49 -4.31 44.59
CA ALA A 7 16.57 -4.99 43.29
C ALA A 7 17.97 -5.54 42.97
N ASP A 8 19.02 -4.94 43.51
CA ASP A 8 20.42 -5.38 43.43
C ASP A 8 20.65 -6.78 44.00
N ARG A 9 19.84 -7.20 44.98
CA ARG A 9 19.92 -8.54 45.58
C ARG A 9 19.29 -9.64 44.72
N LEU A 10 18.39 -9.27 43.80
CA LEU A 10 17.60 -10.19 42.99
C LEU A 10 17.99 -10.17 41.51
N GLN A 11 18.39 -9.00 41.00
CA GLN A 11 18.77 -8.81 39.61
C GLN A 11 20.29 -8.79 39.47
N GLN A 12 20.80 -9.55 38.50
CA GLN A 12 22.22 -9.72 38.25
C GLN A 12 22.79 -8.66 37.28
N GLY A 13 22.20 -7.46 37.27
CA GLY A 13 22.52 -6.42 36.30
C GLY A 13 22.29 -6.85 34.86
N MET A 14 23.36 -6.86 34.05
CA MET A 14 23.36 -7.17 32.61
C MET A 14 23.67 -8.65 32.29
N ARG A 15 23.87 -9.51 33.31
CA ARG A 15 24.10 -10.93 33.09
C ARG A 15 22.84 -11.58 32.51
N GLY A 16 22.96 -12.24 31.35
CA GLY A 16 21.82 -12.89 30.68
C GLY A 16 20.82 -11.92 30.06
N ALA A 17 21.26 -10.78 29.54
CA ALA A 17 20.40 -9.70 29.02
C ALA A 17 19.65 -9.99 27.71
N TRP A 18 19.63 -11.23 27.21
CA TRP A 18 18.78 -11.56 26.06
C TRP A 18 17.30 -11.39 26.44
N GLY A 19 16.61 -10.54 25.68
CA GLY A 19 15.25 -10.13 26.00
C GLY A 19 14.19 -11.20 25.76
N LYS A 20 13.00 -10.96 26.31
CA LYS A 20 11.77 -11.67 25.92
C LYS A 20 11.03 -10.86 24.85
N PRO A 21 10.22 -11.50 23.99
CA PRO A 21 9.37 -10.76 23.05
C PRO A 21 8.43 -9.80 23.80
N HIS A 22 8.39 -8.54 23.36
CA HIS A 22 7.53 -7.51 23.96
C HIS A 22 6.44 -7.00 22.99
N GLY A 23 6.75 -6.90 21.71
CA GLY A 23 5.83 -6.44 20.68
C GLY A 23 6.40 -6.65 19.27
N THR A 24 5.60 -6.28 18.27
CA THR A 24 6.00 -6.30 16.85
C THR A 24 6.24 -4.89 16.33
N ALA A 25 7.05 -4.77 15.29
CA ALA A 25 7.32 -3.51 14.62
C ALA A 25 7.41 -3.71 13.11
N ALA A 26 6.97 -2.72 12.33
CA ALA A 26 7.17 -2.69 10.88
C ALA A 26 8.48 -1.97 10.55
N ARG A 27 9.39 -2.66 9.84
CA ARG A 27 10.62 -2.05 9.33
C ARG A 27 10.31 -1.28 8.04
N VAL A 28 10.63 0.01 8.02
CA VAL A 28 10.32 0.91 6.90
C VAL A 28 11.60 1.56 6.38
N THR A 29 11.67 1.71 5.06
CA THR A 29 12.82 2.31 4.35
C THR A 29 12.45 3.68 3.77
N ILE A 30 13.46 4.46 3.37
CA ILE A 30 13.24 5.78 2.75
C ILE A 30 12.52 5.60 1.41
N GLY A 31 11.43 6.34 1.21
CA GLY A 31 10.61 6.26 0.00
C GLY A 31 9.55 5.16 0.01
N GLN A 32 9.51 4.33 1.05
CA GLN A 32 8.48 3.30 1.21
C GLN A 32 7.11 3.92 1.53
N VAL A 33 6.08 3.47 0.83
CA VAL A 33 4.70 3.90 1.06
C VAL A 33 4.15 3.22 2.32
N LEU A 34 3.63 4.00 3.25
CA LEU A 34 3.03 3.50 4.50
C LEU A 34 1.52 3.25 4.37
N ILE A 35 0.80 4.26 3.85
CA ILE A 35 -0.66 4.25 3.72
C ILE A 35 -1.00 4.72 2.32
N SER A 36 -1.85 3.95 1.64
CA SER A 36 -2.40 4.28 0.32
C SER A 36 -3.92 4.40 0.41
N ILE A 37 -4.49 5.49 -0.12
CA ILE A 37 -5.93 5.74 -0.13
C ILE A 37 -6.35 6.08 -1.56
N ARG A 38 -7.45 5.48 -2.03
CA ARG A 38 -8.11 5.81 -3.29
C ARG A 38 -9.46 6.47 -3.01
N THR A 39 -9.73 7.60 -3.64
CA THR A 39 -11.03 8.30 -3.59
C THR A 39 -11.30 8.97 -4.93
N LYS A 40 -12.49 9.54 -5.10
CA LYS A 40 -12.78 10.46 -6.19
C LYS A 40 -12.00 11.76 -6.00
N ASP A 41 -11.67 12.45 -7.09
CA ASP A 41 -10.88 13.69 -7.04
C ASP A 41 -11.55 14.80 -6.21
N SER A 42 -12.88 14.77 -6.07
CA SER A 42 -13.64 15.69 -5.21
C SER A 42 -13.27 15.60 -3.72
N ASN A 43 -12.78 14.45 -3.25
CA ASN A 43 -12.48 14.22 -1.82
C ASN A 43 -10.99 14.39 -1.48
N LYS A 44 -10.21 14.95 -2.42
CA LYS A 44 -8.76 15.11 -2.30
C LYS A 44 -8.34 15.80 -0.99
N ASP A 45 -8.95 16.95 -0.68
CA ASP A 45 -8.54 17.76 0.46
C ASP A 45 -8.85 17.07 1.81
N VAL A 46 -9.97 16.33 1.86
CA VAL A 46 -10.36 15.53 3.03
C VAL A 46 -9.32 14.44 3.31
N VAL A 47 -8.86 13.76 2.26
CA VAL A 47 -7.84 12.70 2.40
C VAL A 47 -6.48 13.27 2.81
N ILE A 48 -6.08 14.41 2.24
CA ILE A 48 -4.82 15.08 2.60
C ILE A 48 -4.85 15.46 4.09
N GLU A 49 -5.95 16.03 4.58
CA GLU A 49 -6.11 16.37 6.00
C GLU A 49 -6.11 15.12 6.90
N GLY A 50 -6.79 14.05 6.48
CA GLY A 50 -6.77 12.76 7.20
C GLY A 50 -5.36 12.18 7.34
N LEU A 51 -4.57 12.18 6.26
CA LEU A 51 -3.18 11.72 6.28
C LEU A 51 -2.27 12.67 7.08
N ARG A 52 -2.55 13.97 7.06
CA ARG A 52 -1.83 14.95 7.90
C ARG A 52 -2.07 14.68 9.38
N ARG A 53 -3.30 14.33 9.78
CA ARG A 53 -3.62 13.93 11.16
C ARG A 53 -2.96 12.61 11.55
N ALA A 54 -2.96 11.62 10.65
CA ALA A 54 -2.30 10.34 10.87
C ALA A 54 -0.78 10.49 11.05
N ARG A 55 -0.16 11.45 10.36
CA ARG A 55 1.27 11.76 10.49
C ARG A 55 1.71 12.00 11.94
N TYR A 56 0.88 12.64 12.76
CA TYR A 56 1.19 12.90 14.17
C TYR A 56 1.32 11.64 15.05
N LYS A 57 0.92 10.48 14.53
CA LYS A 57 1.01 9.19 15.25
C LYS A 57 2.27 8.41 14.89
N PHE A 58 3.04 8.86 13.90
CA PHE A 58 4.28 8.22 13.49
C PHE A 58 5.49 9.11 13.87
N PRO A 59 6.59 8.50 14.36
CA PRO A 59 7.83 9.24 14.58
C PRO A 59 8.51 9.58 13.24
N GLY A 60 9.32 10.65 13.21
CA GLY A 60 10.10 11.04 12.04
C GLY A 60 9.35 11.91 11.03
N GLN A 61 9.84 11.95 9.77
CA GLN A 61 9.26 12.78 8.70
C GLN A 61 8.54 11.91 7.66
N GLN A 62 7.24 12.12 7.49
CA GLN A 62 6.45 11.54 6.41
C GLN A 62 5.99 12.62 5.44
N ARG A 63 5.92 12.26 4.15
CA ARG A 63 5.41 13.13 3.09
C ARG A 63 4.09 12.57 2.54
N ILE A 64 3.16 13.47 2.24
CA ILE A 64 1.92 13.12 1.54
C ILE A 64 2.17 13.40 0.06
N ILE A 65 1.93 12.39 -0.78
CA ILE A 65 2.19 12.44 -2.21
C ILE A 65 0.89 12.11 -2.94
N ILE A 66 0.52 12.94 -3.90
CA ILE A 66 -0.58 12.65 -4.82
C ILE A 66 0.00 11.82 -5.96
N SER A 67 -0.43 10.55 -6.05
CA SER A 67 0.03 9.66 -7.11
C SER A 67 -0.51 10.07 -8.47
N LYS A 68 0.32 9.93 -9.51
CA LYS A 68 -0.09 10.06 -10.93
C LYS A 68 -0.79 8.80 -11.46
N LYS A 69 -0.83 7.73 -10.66
CA LYS A 69 -1.44 6.45 -11.02
C LYS A 69 -2.96 6.48 -10.89
N TRP A 70 -3.63 5.59 -11.61
CA TRP A 70 -5.07 5.39 -11.47
C TRP A 70 -5.38 4.47 -10.28
N GLY A 71 -5.82 5.04 -9.16
CA GLY A 71 -6.12 4.28 -7.94
C GLY A 71 -4.91 3.51 -7.43
N PHE A 72 -5.05 2.19 -7.25
CA PHE A 72 -3.97 1.29 -6.81
C PHE A 72 -3.35 0.49 -7.96
N THR A 73 -3.57 0.91 -9.20
CA THR A 73 -2.94 0.29 -10.36
C THR A 73 -1.52 0.81 -10.57
N ASN A 74 -0.73 0.08 -11.35
CA ASN A 74 0.60 0.50 -11.75
C ASN A 74 0.60 1.44 -12.99
N LEU A 75 -0.57 1.72 -13.57
CA LEU A 75 -0.73 2.55 -14.77
C LEU A 75 -0.95 4.02 -14.40
N ASN A 76 -0.42 4.93 -15.21
CA ASN A 76 -0.74 6.34 -15.09
C ASN A 76 -2.22 6.59 -15.46
N ARG A 77 -2.78 7.72 -15.03
CA ARG A 77 -4.19 8.05 -15.31
C ARG A 77 -4.51 8.00 -16.81
N ASP A 78 -3.67 8.62 -17.65
CA ASP A 78 -3.89 8.71 -19.09
C ASP A 78 -3.81 7.32 -19.77
N GLU A 79 -2.79 6.53 -19.40
CA GLU A 79 -2.61 5.15 -19.87
C GLU A 79 -3.79 4.25 -19.52
N TYR A 80 -4.30 4.36 -18.29
CA TYR A 80 -5.44 3.57 -17.84
C TYR A 80 -6.70 3.92 -18.63
N VAL A 81 -6.94 5.22 -18.88
CA VAL A 81 -8.10 5.67 -19.68
C VAL A 81 -8.01 5.14 -21.11
N ALA A 82 -6.84 5.23 -21.75
CA ALA A 82 -6.63 4.69 -23.10
C ALA A 82 -6.87 3.17 -23.16
N LYS A 83 -6.32 2.40 -22.21
CA LYS A 83 -6.55 0.94 -22.15
C LYS A 83 -8.01 0.58 -21.91
N ARG A 84 -8.70 1.36 -21.08
CA ARG A 84 -10.13 1.18 -20.81
C ARG A 84 -10.96 1.46 -22.06
N GLN A 85 -10.65 2.52 -22.81
CA GLN A 85 -11.29 2.83 -24.09
C GLN A 85 -11.07 1.74 -25.14
N ASN A 86 -9.88 1.14 -25.14
CA ASN A 86 -9.53 0.02 -26.03
C ASN A 86 -10.10 -1.33 -25.57
N ASN A 87 -10.91 -1.40 -24.52
CA ASN A 87 -11.43 -2.64 -23.94
C ASN A 87 -10.34 -3.66 -23.49
N GLU A 88 -9.14 -3.18 -23.17
CA GLU A 88 -8.03 -4.01 -22.67
C GLU A 88 -8.10 -4.27 -21.15
N VAL A 89 -9.13 -3.75 -20.47
CA VAL A 89 -9.29 -3.79 -19.02
C VAL A 89 -10.56 -4.52 -18.67
N LYS A 90 -10.45 -5.52 -17.78
CA LYS A 90 -11.57 -6.26 -17.20
C LYS A 90 -11.62 -5.99 -15.70
N GLU A 91 -12.80 -5.70 -15.19
CA GLU A 91 -13.02 -5.50 -13.76
C GLU A 91 -12.98 -6.84 -13.02
N ASP A 92 -12.30 -6.88 -11.87
CA ASP A 92 -12.14 -8.07 -11.03
C ASP A 92 -12.45 -7.70 -9.57
N GLY A 93 -13.72 -7.40 -9.32
CA GLY A 93 -14.26 -7.01 -8.01
C GLY A 93 -13.62 -5.72 -7.45
N ALA A 94 -12.50 -5.88 -6.74
CA ALA A 94 -11.76 -4.77 -6.14
C ALA A 94 -10.60 -4.24 -7.00
N TYR A 95 -10.13 -5.03 -7.97
CA TYR A 95 -9.01 -4.71 -8.84
C TYR A 95 -9.37 -4.89 -10.32
N VAL A 96 -8.37 -4.91 -11.20
CA VAL A 96 -8.54 -5.04 -12.65
C VAL A 96 -7.56 -6.06 -13.22
N LYS A 97 -8.01 -6.80 -14.23
CA LYS A 97 -7.17 -7.63 -15.10
C LYS A 97 -6.91 -6.89 -16.40
N PHE A 98 -5.69 -7.04 -16.91
CA PHE A 98 -5.29 -6.45 -18.19
C PHE A 98 -5.12 -7.55 -19.22
N LEU A 99 -5.55 -7.28 -20.46
CA LEU A 99 -5.30 -8.16 -21.59
C LEU A 99 -3.79 -8.32 -21.83
N SER A 100 -3.34 -9.57 -21.96
CA SER A 100 -1.97 -9.92 -22.35
C SER A 100 -1.90 -10.17 -23.86
N LYS A 101 -0.81 -9.74 -24.51
CA LYS A 101 -0.53 -10.09 -25.93
C LYS A 101 0.16 -11.46 -26.08
N LYS A 102 0.31 -12.19 -24.98
CA LYS A 102 0.91 -13.54 -24.88
C LYS A 102 -0.09 -14.50 -24.27
N GLY A 103 0.05 -15.80 -24.56
CA GLY A 103 -0.80 -16.87 -24.03
C GLY A 103 -1.73 -17.45 -25.11
N SER A 104 -2.68 -18.29 -24.69
CA SER A 104 -3.67 -18.87 -25.59
C SER A 104 -4.57 -17.77 -26.16
N LEU A 105 -4.70 -17.74 -27.48
CA LEU A 105 -5.58 -16.80 -28.16
C LEU A 105 -7.04 -17.03 -27.78
N GLU A 106 -7.46 -18.31 -27.68
CA GLU A 106 -8.83 -18.69 -27.34
C GLU A 106 -9.26 -18.16 -25.96
N GLU A 107 -8.38 -18.25 -24.96
CA GLU A 107 -8.66 -17.75 -23.60
C GLU A 107 -8.80 -16.22 -23.60
N ASN A 108 -7.94 -15.51 -24.33
CA ASN A 108 -8.02 -14.06 -24.44
C ASN A 108 -9.33 -13.61 -25.10
N PHE A 109 -9.82 -14.33 -26.12
CA PHE A 109 -11.14 -14.06 -26.73
C PHE A 109 -12.29 -14.27 -25.74
N LYS A 110 -12.23 -15.31 -24.91
CA LYS A 110 -13.24 -15.59 -23.87
C LYS A 110 -13.24 -14.52 -22.77
N GLU A 111 -12.06 -14.09 -22.32
CA GLU A 111 -11.91 -13.17 -21.21
C GLU A 111 -12.14 -11.69 -21.61
N PHE A 112 -11.67 -11.30 -22.80
CA PHE A 112 -11.73 -9.92 -23.31
C PHE A 112 -12.41 -9.86 -24.70
N PRO A 113 -13.69 -10.25 -24.82
CA PRO A 113 -14.37 -10.31 -26.11
C PRO A 113 -14.45 -8.94 -26.79
N HIS A 114 -14.71 -7.88 -26.02
CA HIS A 114 -14.87 -6.51 -26.52
C HIS A 114 -13.59 -5.89 -27.11
N TYR A 115 -12.41 -6.46 -26.83
CA TYR A 115 -11.16 -6.00 -27.43
C TYR A 115 -11.06 -6.40 -28.92
N PHE A 116 -11.52 -7.60 -29.28
CA PHE A 116 -11.34 -8.16 -30.63
C PHE A 116 -12.47 -7.84 -31.61
N VAL A 117 -13.55 -7.24 -31.13
CA VAL A 117 -14.75 -6.90 -31.94
C VAL A 117 -14.64 -5.48 -32.52
N ASN A 118 -13.70 -4.67 -32.04
CA ASN A 118 -13.38 -3.33 -32.54
C ASN A 118 -12.32 -3.33 -33.66
#